data_AF-A0A097AQB0-F1
#
_entry.id   AF-A0A097AQB0-F1
#
_cell.length_a   1.000
_cell.length_b   1.000
_cell.length_c   1.000
_cell.angle_alpha   90.00
_cell.angle_beta   90.00
_cell.angle_gamma   90.00
#
_symmetry.space_group_name_H-M   'P 1'
#
loop_
_entity.id
_entity.type
_entity.pdbx_description
1 polymer ?
#
loop_
_entity_poly.entity_id
_entity_poly.type
_entity_poly.pdbx_seq_one_letter_code
_entity_poly.pdbx_strand_id
1 'polypeptide(L)'
;MEKLQEAMKITIPDFSLSNYADFVYNDMEIRILMNMALIIKKTENVEKSLKMLLFCLENLSPEEWETKIKIHYNISYNYHILSLYEESLHYVNLGIETCTKNNTLCGLGLLYFRKAIAEYNLGREEYKDSLSKSIHLLEITGQEKLIKTTIESCRKFYDLEISKENGILVIKKL
;
A
#
# COMPACT_ATOMS: atom_id res chain seq x y z
N MET A 1 -6.66 -13.88 -13.21
CA MET A 1 -7.84 -14.11 -12.35
C MET A 1 -8.16 -15.59 -12.28
N GLU A 2 -8.47 -16.23 -13.40
CA GLU A 2 -8.79 -17.67 -13.51
C GLU A 2 -7.85 -18.60 -12.71
N LYS A 3 -6.54 -18.55 -12.96
CA LYS A 3 -5.53 -19.35 -12.22
C LYS A 3 -5.59 -19.20 -10.69
N LEU A 4 -5.93 -18.01 -10.19
CA LEU A 4 -6.05 -17.80 -8.75
C LEU A 4 -7.33 -18.46 -8.21
N GLN A 5 -8.43 -18.41 -8.97
CA GLN A 5 -9.67 -19.08 -8.58
C GLN A 5 -9.50 -20.60 -8.62
N GLU A 6 -8.81 -21.12 -9.63
CA GLU A 6 -8.44 -22.54 -9.69
C GLU A 6 -7.59 -22.95 -8.49
N ALA A 7 -6.60 -22.14 -8.10
CA ALA A 7 -5.79 -22.41 -6.93
C ALA A 7 -6.62 -22.45 -5.63
N MET A 8 -7.57 -21.53 -5.45
CA MET A 8 -8.51 -21.55 -4.32
C MET A 8 -9.38 -22.82 -4.31
N LYS A 9 -9.82 -23.26 -5.50
CA LYS A 9 -10.68 -24.44 -5.64
C LYS A 9 -10.01 -25.77 -5.29
N ILE A 10 -8.69 -25.79 -5.17
CA ILE A 10 -7.96 -26.99 -4.72
C ILE A 10 -8.37 -27.35 -3.28
N THR A 11 -8.53 -26.35 -2.40
CA THR A 11 -8.89 -26.55 -0.99
C THR A 11 -10.34 -26.18 -0.69
N ILE A 12 -10.97 -25.32 -1.51
CA ILE A 12 -12.35 -24.87 -1.36
C ILE A 12 -13.10 -25.07 -2.69
N PRO A 13 -13.56 -26.30 -3.01
CA PRO A 13 -14.13 -26.63 -4.32
C PRO A 13 -15.28 -25.71 -4.79
N ASP A 14 -16.10 -25.25 -3.84
CA ASP A 14 -17.25 -24.36 -4.08
C ASP A 14 -16.88 -22.87 -4.11
N PHE A 15 -15.59 -22.55 -4.08
CA PHE A 15 -15.12 -21.17 -4.10
C PHE A 15 -15.48 -20.46 -5.41
N SER A 16 -15.96 -19.23 -5.27
CA SER A 16 -16.11 -18.25 -6.32
C SER A 16 -15.84 -16.86 -5.75
N LEU A 17 -15.64 -15.87 -6.63
CA LEU A 17 -15.47 -14.49 -6.18
C LEU A 17 -16.74 -13.90 -5.54
N SER A 18 -17.93 -14.45 -5.80
CA SER A 18 -19.18 -13.91 -5.24
C SER A 18 -19.46 -14.39 -3.82
N ASN A 19 -18.87 -15.51 -3.41
CA ASN A 19 -19.06 -16.12 -2.08
C ASN A 19 -17.77 -16.13 -1.24
N TYR A 20 -16.78 -15.30 -1.56
CA TYR A 20 -15.50 -15.29 -0.83
C TYR A 20 -15.64 -14.97 0.67
N ALA A 21 -16.74 -14.35 1.11
CA ALA A 21 -16.93 -14.04 2.52
C ALA A 21 -17.51 -15.22 3.33
N ASP A 22 -17.88 -16.32 2.66
CA ASP A 22 -18.62 -17.43 3.26
C ASP A 22 -17.70 -18.54 3.80
N PHE A 23 -16.38 -18.38 3.69
CA PHE A 23 -15.40 -19.40 4.05
C PHE A 23 -14.40 -18.90 5.11
N VAL A 24 -13.80 -19.86 5.82
CA VAL A 24 -12.65 -19.64 6.69
C VAL A 24 -11.39 -19.99 5.90
N TYR A 25 -10.40 -19.10 5.94
CA TYR A 25 -9.20 -19.20 5.14
C TYR A 25 -7.96 -19.42 6.00
N ASN A 26 -6.99 -20.16 5.46
CA ASN A 26 -5.62 -20.12 5.95
C ASN A 26 -4.83 -18.94 5.33
N ASP A 27 -3.65 -18.65 5.86
CA ASP A 27 -2.85 -17.49 5.41
C ASP A 27 -2.44 -17.56 3.93
N MET A 28 -2.25 -18.76 3.37
CA MET A 28 -1.94 -18.92 1.95
C MET A 28 -3.13 -18.54 1.07
N GLU A 29 -4.33 -18.95 1.47
CA GLU A 29 -5.58 -18.59 0.80
C GLU A 29 -5.89 -17.10 0.92
N ILE A 30 -5.62 -16.48 2.08
CA ILE A 30 -5.72 -15.02 2.24
C ILE A 30 -4.74 -14.30 1.30
N ARG A 31 -3.51 -14.79 1.14
CA ARG A 31 -2.55 -14.22 0.18
C ARG A 31 -3.07 -14.35 -1.27
N ILE A 32 -3.75 -15.45 -1.61
CA ILE A 32 -4.39 -15.62 -2.92
C ILE A 32 -5.54 -14.62 -3.11
N LEU A 33 -6.44 -14.48 -2.12
CA LEU A 33 -7.53 -13.50 -2.13
C LEU A 33 -7.01 -12.06 -2.22
N MET A 34 -5.96 -11.72 -1.48
CA MET A 34 -5.30 -10.42 -1.58
C MET A 34 -4.85 -10.15 -3.02
N ASN A 35 -4.22 -11.13 -3.68
CA ASN A 35 -3.80 -10.98 -5.09
C ASN A 35 -5.01 -10.84 -6.05
N MET A 36 -6.12 -11.52 -5.78
CA MET A 36 -7.37 -11.32 -6.53
C MET A 36 -7.88 -9.88 -6.35
N ALA A 37 -7.88 -9.34 -5.13
CA ALA A 37 -8.29 -7.98 -4.84
C ALA A 37 -7.47 -6.94 -5.63
N LEU A 38 -6.16 -7.17 -5.82
CA LEU A 38 -5.30 -6.30 -6.62
C LEU A 38 -5.65 -6.32 -8.12
N ILE A 39 -6.14 -7.46 -8.63
CA ILE A 39 -6.63 -7.59 -10.00
C ILE A 39 -7.99 -6.90 -10.13
N ILE A 40 -8.93 -7.15 -9.21
CA ILE A 40 -10.27 -6.56 -9.17
C ILE A 40 -10.21 -5.03 -9.25
N LYS A 41 -9.25 -4.42 -8.56
CA LYS A 41 -9.01 -2.97 -8.64
C LYS A 41 -8.88 -2.47 -10.08
N LYS A 42 -8.20 -3.24 -10.93
CA LYS A 42 -7.87 -2.87 -12.32
C LYS A 42 -8.96 -3.27 -13.31
N THR A 43 -9.65 -4.38 -13.05
CA THR A 43 -10.61 -4.98 -14.00
C THR A 43 -12.05 -4.62 -13.71
N GLU A 44 -12.36 -4.24 -12.47
CA GLU A 44 -13.72 -3.91 -12.03
C GLU A 44 -13.75 -2.52 -11.40
N ASN A 45 -13.53 -2.40 -10.09
CA ASN A 45 -13.48 -1.11 -9.41
C ASN A 45 -12.72 -1.17 -8.08
N VAL A 46 -12.37 0.01 -7.57
CA VAL A 46 -11.57 0.21 -6.36
C VAL A 46 -12.32 -0.18 -5.09
N GLU A 47 -13.64 0.03 -5.02
CA GLU A 47 -14.45 -0.28 -3.83
C GLU A 47 -14.53 -1.80 -3.56
N LYS A 48 -14.73 -2.61 -4.60
CA LYS A 48 -14.70 -4.07 -4.49
C LYS A 48 -13.35 -4.59 -4.05
N SER A 49 -12.28 -4.01 -4.59
CA SER A 49 -10.90 -4.31 -4.16
C SER A 49 -10.70 -3.96 -2.69
N LEU A 50 -11.15 -2.79 -2.27
CA LEU A 50 -11.05 -2.32 -0.89
C LEU A 50 -11.79 -3.25 0.07
N LYS A 51 -13.05 -3.61 -0.24
CA LYS A 51 -13.84 -4.54 0.58
C LYS A 51 -13.14 -5.88 0.77
N MET A 52 -12.58 -6.44 -0.31
CA MET A 52 -11.84 -7.71 -0.23
C MET A 52 -10.53 -7.59 0.54
N LEU A 53 -9.79 -6.48 0.42
CA LEU A 53 -8.57 -6.25 1.19
C LEU A 53 -8.86 -6.09 2.69
N LEU A 54 -9.95 -5.42 3.07
CA LEU A 54 -10.39 -5.32 4.46
C LEU A 54 -10.72 -6.69 5.04
N PHE A 55 -11.48 -7.50 4.29
CA PHE A 55 -11.74 -8.90 4.67
C PHE A 55 -10.45 -9.70 4.83
N CYS A 56 -9.48 -9.53 3.91
CA CYS A 56 -8.18 -10.19 4.04
C CYS A 56 -7.44 -9.74 5.31
N LEU A 57 -7.48 -8.46 5.65
CA LEU A 57 -6.82 -7.94 6.85
C LEU A 57 -7.39 -8.53 8.14
N GLU A 58 -8.73 -8.64 8.21
CA GLU A 58 -9.46 -9.18 9.37
C GLU A 58 -9.22 -10.67 9.59
N ASN A 59 -9.01 -11.42 8.51
CA ASN A 59 -8.86 -12.89 8.55
C ASN A 59 -7.41 -13.38 8.49
N LEU A 60 -6.43 -12.47 8.42
CA LEU A 60 -5.01 -12.81 8.36
C LEU A 60 -4.42 -12.98 9.77
N SER A 61 -3.70 -14.08 9.99
CA SER A 61 -3.07 -14.39 11.28
C SER A 61 -2.19 -13.24 11.79
N PRO A 62 -2.13 -12.97 13.11
CA PRO A 62 -1.25 -11.95 13.70
C PRO A 62 0.21 -12.01 13.26
N GLU A 63 0.74 -13.21 13.07
CA GLU A 63 2.13 -13.52 12.74
C GLU A 63 2.49 -13.17 11.29
N GLU A 64 1.50 -13.01 10.42
CA GLU A 64 1.66 -12.69 9.00
C GLU A 64 1.91 -11.20 8.75
N TRP A 65 2.79 -10.59 9.55
CA TRP A 65 3.05 -9.15 9.53
C TRP A 65 3.58 -8.65 8.18
N GLU A 66 4.33 -9.46 7.43
CA GLU A 66 4.80 -9.13 6.08
C GLU A 66 3.64 -8.93 5.11
N THR A 67 2.65 -9.82 5.17
CA THR A 67 1.44 -9.74 4.35
C THR A 67 0.58 -8.56 4.81
N LYS A 68 0.49 -8.30 6.13
CA LYS A 68 -0.22 -7.13 6.69
C LYS A 68 0.33 -5.81 6.17
N ILE A 69 1.66 -5.65 6.08
CA ILE A 69 2.29 -4.45 5.50
C ILE A 69 1.79 -4.20 4.07
N LYS A 70 1.75 -5.25 3.24
CA LYS A 70 1.26 -5.17 1.86
C LYS A 70 -0.23 -4.84 1.80
N ILE A 71 -1.05 -5.43 2.67
CA ILE A 71 -2.48 -5.14 2.74
C ILE A 71 -2.71 -3.68 3.16
N HIS A 72 -2.06 -3.20 4.22
CA HIS A 72 -2.13 -1.80 4.67
C HIS A 72 -1.78 -0.81 3.56
N TYR A 73 -0.68 -1.05 2.83
CA TYR A 73 -0.30 -0.21 1.68
C TYR A 73 -1.39 -0.19 0.60
N ASN A 74 -1.96 -1.34 0.25
CA ASN A 74 -2.96 -1.42 -0.81
C ASN A 74 -4.32 -0.85 -0.40
N ILE A 75 -4.73 -1.03 0.86
CA ILE A 75 -5.93 -0.38 1.42
C ILE A 75 -5.75 1.14 1.39
N SER A 76 -4.62 1.63 1.90
CA SER A 76 -4.29 3.06 1.86
C SER A 76 -4.32 3.61 0.43
N TYR A 77 -3.76 2.87 -0.53
CA TYR A 77 -3.80 3.29 -1.93
C TYR A 77 -5.23 3.32 -2.51
N ASN A 78 -6.08 2.34 -2.17
CA ASN A 78 -7.48 2.35 -2.59
C ASN A 78 -8.24 3.56 -2.02
N TYR A 79 -8.06 3.88 -0.74
CA TYR A 79 -8.62 5.08 -0.14
C TYR A 79 -8.12 6.38 -0.81
N HIS A 80 -6.83 6.45 -1.14
CA HIS A 80 -6.29 7.58 -1.91
C HIS A 80 -6.95 7.74 -3.29
N ILE A 81 -7.20 6.64 -4.02
CA ILE A 81 -7.90 6.70 -5.31
C ILE A 81 -9.35 7.19 -5.14
N LEU A 82 -9.96 6.87 -4.00
CA LEU A 82 -11.30 7.35 -3.61
C LEU A 82 -11.29 8.75 -3.00
N SER A 83 -10.14 9.45 -2.97
CA SER A 83 -9.95 10.76 -2.32
C SER A 83 -10.29 10.80 -0.82
N LEU A 84 -10.26 9.64 -0.16
CA LEU A 84 -10.46 9.46 1.28
C LEU A 84 -9.11 9.52 2.00
N TYR A 85 -8.56 10.73 2.14
CA TYR A 85 -7.16 10.91 2.52
C TYR A 85 -6.88 10.64 4.02
N GLU A 86 -7.86 10.84 4.91
CA GLU A 86 -7.70 10.50 6.33
C GLU A 86 -7.62 8.99 6.54
N GLU A 87 -8.47 8.22 5.85
CA GLU A 87 -8.46 6.76 5.86
C GLU A 87 -7.18 6.23 5.19
N SER A 88 -6.77 6.84 4.08
CA SER A 88 -5.47 6.55 3.47
C SER A 88 -4.32 6.74 4.47
N LEU A 89 -4.34 7.84 5.23
CA LEU A 89 -3.34 8.16 6.25
C LEU A 89 -3.41 7.20 7.46
N HIS A 90 -4.60 6.80 7.86
CA HIS A 90 -4.79 5.83 8.94
C HIS A 90 -4.12 4.50 8.61
N TYR A 91 -4.46 3.89 7.48
CA TYR A 91 -3.93 2.56 7.11
C TYR A 91 -2.43 2.58 6.79
N VAL A 92 -1.90 3.67 6.22
CA VAL A 92 -0.46 3.76 6.00
C VAL A 92 0.32 3.89 7.31
N ASN A 93 -0.21 4.60 8.31
CA ASN A 93 0.40 4.67 9.64
C ASN A 93 0.38 3.31 10.34
N LEU A 94 -0.69 2.51 10.21
CA LEU A 94 -0.71 1.13 10.68
C LEU A 94 0.36 0.26 9.99
N GLY A 95 0.57 0.45 8.67
CA GLY A 95 1.66 -0.20 7.95
C GLY A 95 3.04 0.16 8.50
N ILE A 96 3.28 1.45 8.77
CA ILE A 96 4.54 1.94 9.35
C ILE A 96 4.75 1.35 10.74
N GLU A 97 3.72 1.35 11.58
CA GLU A 97 3.77 0.76 12.92
C GLU A 97 4.12 -0.73 12.86
N THR A 98 3.53 -1.49 11.92
CA THR A 98 3.89 -2.90 11.70
C THR A 98 5.36 -3.05 11.30
N CYS A 99 5.89 -2.20 10.41
CA CYS A 99 7.30 -2.22 10.05
C CYS A 99 8.20 -1.95 11.27
N THR A 100 7.87 -0.93 12.06
CA THR A 100 8.64 -0.53 13.25
C THR A 100 8.64 -1.62 14.32
N LYS A 101 7.48 -2.19 14.64
CA LYS A 101 7.37 -3.28 15.64
C LYS A 101 8.19 -4.51 15.27
N ASN A 102 8.31 -4.80 13.98
CA ASN A 102 9.02 -5.97 13.46
C ASN A 102 10.45 -5.64 12.99
N ASN A 103 10.97 -4.44 13.27
CA ASN A 103 12.31 -3.99 12.89
C ASN A 103 12.65 -4.23 11.41
N THR A 104 11.70 -3.99 10.50
CA THR A 104 11.86 -4.23 9.07
C THR A 104 11.81 -2.94 8.26
N LEU A 105 12.71 -2.85 7.27
CA LEU A 105 12.67 -1.79 6.26
C LEU A 105 11.84 -2.20 5.03
N CYS A 106 11.36 -3.45 4.99
CA CYS A 106 10.61 -3.97 3.84
C CYS A 106 9.31 -3.17 3.65
N GLY A 107 9.18 -2.51 2.49
CA GLY A 107 8.03 -1.67 2.16
C GLY A 107 7.95 -0.32 2.89
N LEU A 108 8.84 -0.03 3.85
CA LEU A 108 8.76 1.16 4.67
C LEU A 108 8.91 2.46 3.86
N GLY A 109 9.80 2.47 2.86
CA GLY A 109 9.93 3.61 1.94
C GLY A 109 8.63 3.91 1.16
N LEU A 110 7.96 2.87 0.65
CA LEU A 110 6.68 3.01 -0.05
C LEU A 110 5.56 3.51 0.86
N LEU A 111 5.55 3.06 2.12
CA LEU A 111 4.59 3.53 3.12
C LEU A 111 4.81 5.02 3.43
N TYR A 112 6.05 5.45 3.65
CA TYR A 112 6.34 6.88 3.87
C TYR A 112 5.98 7.74 2.66
N PHE A 113 6.18 7.24 1.43
CA PHE A 113 5.71 7.95 0.24
C PHE A 113 4.18 8.12 0.27
N ARG A 114 3.45 7.04 0.51
CA ARG A 114 1.98 7.08 0.56
C ARG A 114 1.47 7.99 1.68
N LYS A 115 2.15 8.00 2.82
CA LYS A 115 1.89 8.93 3.94
C LYS A 115 2.08 10.38 3.52
N ALA A 116 3.20 10.70 2.90
CA ALA A 116 3.48 12.04 2.40
C ALA A 116 2.39 12.52 1.44
N ILE A 117 1.95 11.66 0.51
CA ILE A 117 0.87 12.02 -0.42
C ILE A 117 -0.46 12.25 0.31
N ALA A 118 -0.81 11.45 1.31
CA ALA A 118 -2.02 11.68 2.08
C ALA A 118 -1.94 13.00 2.88
N GLU A 119 -0.82 13.26 3.55
CA GLU A 119 -0.57 14.51 4.28
C GLU A 119 -0.64 15.74 3.35
N TYR A 120 -0.03 15.66 2.16
CA TYR A 120 -0.07 16.73 1.16
C TYR A 120 -1.51 17.06 0.73
N ASN A 121 -2.32 16.04 0.41
CA ASN A 121 -3.71 16.25 0.02
C ASN A 121 -4.60 16.74 1.17
N LEU A 122 -4.19 16.50 2.42
CA LEU A 122 -4.83 17.05 3.62
C LEU A 122 -4.32 18.45 4.00
N GLY A 123 -3.38 19.04 3.23
CA GLY A 123 -2.80 20.35 3.52
C GLY A 123 -1.87 20.38 4.74
N ARG A 124 -1.31 19.22 5.12
CA ARG A 124 -0.44 19.05 6.29
C ARG A 124 1.02 19.19 5.89
N GLU A 125 1.76 20.12 6.50
CA GLU A 125 3.17 20.41 6.18
C GLU A 125 4.13 19.24 6.45
N GLU A 126 3.73 18.31 7.31
CA GLU A 126 4.44 17.07 7.65
C GLU A 126 4.77 16.22 6.41
N TYR A 127 4.06 16.42 5.29
CA TYR A 127 4.32 15.72 4.03
C TYR A 127 5.78 15.80 3.59
N LYS A 128 6.46 16.92 3.87
CA LYS A 128 7.88 17.14 3.50
C LYS A 128 8.80 16.18 4.25
N ASP A 129 8.56 16.00 5.55
CA ASP A 129 9.33 15.06 6.38
C ASP A 129 9.05 13.62 5.96
N SER A 130 7.78 13.26 5.76
CA SER A 130 7.40 11.92 5.28
C SER A 130 8.01 11.62 3.91
N LEU A 131 8.05 12.59 2.99
CA LEU A 131 8.62 12.40 1.66
C LEU A 131 10.15 12.27 1.70
N SER A 132 10.81 13.06 2.56
CA SER A 132 12.25 12.94 2.80
C SER A 132 12.61 11.55 3.35
N LYS A 133 11.88 11.08 4.37
CA LYS A 133 12.04 9.72 4.93
C LYS A 133 11.86 8.64 3.87
N SER A 134 10.84 8.77 3.03
CA SER A 134 10.62 7.85 1.90
C SER A 134 11.85 7.74 1.02
N ILE A 135 12.37 8.86 0.53
CA ILE A 135 13.51 8.86 -0.40
C ILE A 135 14.75 8.28 0.27
N HIS A 136 15.07 8.68 1.49
CA HIS A 136 16.23 8.15 2.21
C HIS A 136 16.12 6.64 2.48
N LEU A 137 14.95 6.13 2.82
CA LEU A 137 14.74 4.70 2.99
C LEU A 137 14.93 3.93 1.68
N LEU A 138 14.45 4.49 0.56
CA LEU A 138 14.66 3.91 -0.76
C LEU A 138 16.14 3.94 -1.17
N GLU A 139 16.89 4.98 -0.79
CA GLU A 139 18.34 5.08 -1.00
C GLU A 139 19.10 4.03 -0.19
N ILE A 140 18.82 3.93 1.11
CA ILE A 140 19.44 2.96 2.03
C ILE A 140 19.19 1.53 1.55
N THR A 141 18.01 1.26 0.97
CA THR A 141 17.64 -0.07 0.46
C THR A 141 18.03 -0.30 -1.01
N GLY A 142 18.75 0.63 -1.66
CA GLY A 142 19.25 0.46 -3.02
C GLY A 142 18.16 0.46 -4.12
N GLN A 143 16.99 1.03 -3.86
CA GLN A 143 15.83 0.98 -4.76
C GLN A 143 15.81 2.16 -5.75
N GLU A 144 16.88 2.33 -6.53
CA GLU A 144 17.07 3.50 -7.42
C GLU A 144 15.92 3.73 -8.41
N LYS A 145 15.38 2.66 -9.00
CA LYS A 145 14.25 2.75 -9.92
C LYS A 145 13.01 3.32 -9.24
N LEU A 146 12.79 2.97 -7.98
CA LEU A 146 11.64 3.43 -7.21
C LEU A 146 11.81 4.89 -6.76
N ILE A 147 13.04 5.32 -6.46
CA ILE A 147 13.33 6.75 -6.21
C ILE A 147 12.96 7.58 -7.43
N LYS A 148 13.43 7.20 -8.63
CA LYS A 148 13.10 7.89 -9.88
C LYS A 148 11.58 7.97 -10.09
N THR A 149 10.90 6.84 -9.94
CA THR A 149 9.43 6.77 -10.07
C THR A 149 8.72 7.67 -9.04
N THR A 150 9.23 7.76 -7.82
CA THR A 150 8.70 8.60 -6.75
C THR A 150 8.82 10.08 -7.09
N ILE A 151 10.00 10.52 -7.52
CA ILE A 151 10.27 11.91 -7.92
C ILE A 151 9.43 12.29 -9.14
N GLU A 152 9.38 11.43 -10.17
CA GLU A 152 8.55 11.64 -11.35
C GLU A 152 7.06 11.74 -11.02
N SER A 153 6.58 10.91 -10.08
CA SER A 153 5.19 10.95 -9.63
C SER A 153 4.87 12.25 -8.89
N CYS A 154 5.77 12.71 -8.02
CA CYS A 154 5.66 14.00 -7.31
C CYS A 154 5.51 15.16 -8.29
N ARG A 155 6.35 15.19 -9.32
CA ARG A 155 6.29 16.23 -10.35
C ARG A 155 5.04 16.15 -11.21
N LYS A 156 4.66 14.94 -11.66
CA LYS A 156 3.59 14.75 -12.64
C LYS A 156 2.19 14.89 -12.06
N PHE A 157 1.99 14.46 -10.81
CA PHE A 157 0.65 14.32 -10.23
C PHE A 157 0.39 15.24 -9.03
N TYR A 158 1.43 15.86 -8.46
CA TYR A 158 1.30 16.62 -7.23
C TYR A 158 1.92 18.02 -7.30
N ASP A 159 2.45 18.44 -8.45
CA ASP A 159 3.14 19.72 -8.64
C ASP A 159 4.26 19.95 -7.61
N LEU A 160 4.98 18.87 -7.27
CA LEU A 160 6.10 18.88 -6.33
C LEU A 160 7.41 18.66 -7.06
N GLU A 161 8.33 19.61 -6.95
CA GLU A 161 9.72 19.48 -7.37
C GLU A 161 10.57 18.99 -6.20
N ILE A 162 11.39 17.97 -6.46
CA ILE A 162 12.33 17.41 -5.49
C ILE A 162 13.72 17.51 -6.07
N SER A 163 14.60 18.22 -5.36
CA SER A 163 16.01 18.35 -5.71
C SER A 163 16.91 17.98 -4.52
N LYS A 164 18.21 17.84 -4.78
CA LYS A 164 19.23 17.75 -3.73
C LYS A 164 20.13 18.96 -3.81
N GLU A 165 20.15 19.76 -2.74
CA GLU A 165 21.02 20.92 -2.58
C GLU A 165 21.98 20.62 -1.42
N ASN A 166 23.29 20.59 -1.68
CA ASN A 166 24.32 20.24 -0.69
C ASN A 166 24.08 18.91 0.06
N GLY A 167 23.52 17.91 -0.63
CA GLY A 167 23.20 16.60 -0.05
C GLY A 167 21.89 16.55 0.75
N ILE A 168 21.18 17.68 0.89
CA ILE A 168 19.90 17.78 1.58
C ILE A 168 18.77 17.77 0.55
N LEU A 169 17.71 17.00 0.81
CA LEU A 169 16.51 17.00 -0.02
C LEU A 169 15.75 18.31 0.14
N VAL A 170 15.44 18.96 -0.98
CA VAL A 170 14.66 20.19 -1.03
C VAL A 170 13.38 19.89 -1.80
N ILE A 171 12.24 20.20 -1.19
CA ILE A 171 10.90 19.94 -1.74
C ILE A 171 10.20 21.28 -1.93
N LYS A 172 9.89 21.62 -3.19
CA LYS A 172 9.25 22.88 -3.60
C LYS A 172 7.94 22.58 -4.31
N LYS A 173 6.95 23.45 -4.15
CA LYS A 173 5.72 23.43 -4.95
C LYS A 173 5.95 24.24 -6.22
N LEU A 174 5.54 23.70 -7.37
CA LEU A 174 5.63 24.34 -8.69
C LEU A 174 4.53 25.38 -8.91
#